data_AF-A0A7Y9XAL5-F1
#
_entry.id   AF-A0A7Y9XAL5-F1
#
_cell.length_a   1.000
_cell.length_b   1.000
_cell.length_c   1.000
_cell.angle_alpha   90.00
_cell.angle_beta   90.00
_cell.angle_gamma   90.00
#
_symmetry.space_group_name_H-M   'P 1'
#
loop_
_entity.id
_entity.type
_entity.pdbx_description
1 polymer ?
#
loop_
_entity_poly.entity_id
_entity_poly.type
_entity_poly.pdbx_seq_one_letter_code
_entity_poly.pdbx_strand_id
1 'polypeptide(L)'
;MGIRGTHSPPPRETGSLARVLAIPVAVLLAGLGCVAMLLALASVPLPHARVVAVEEEAEPGAAREPEPGTGHGPDREPPGTEPGRGDPPAGEDGTGEGGTGTAQQPVPPESYNGASAEFDTFLVEVEKAYTDTTVTDGMGSSDTAPSGMEFHVYRLHVTNQGTGPAVFDTYGTTGLTTDGLEYANDIDAEITVAWDYFWDDINPGETVTTHILFLAPVGTEFAEVRIAGRTPLEPN
;
A
#
# COMPACT_ATOMS: atom_id res chain seq x y z
N MET A 1 37.87 21.37 -69.09
CA MET A 1 37.21 20.06 -68.86
C MET A 1 36.84 19.98 -67.39
N GLY A 2 35.65 19.57 -66.96
CA GLY A 2 34.46 19.13 -67.69
C GLY A 2 33.53 18.41 -66.71
N ILE A 3 32.58 19.13 -66.10
CA ILE A 3 31.71 18.61 -65.02
C ILE A 3 30.62 17.72 -65.62
N ARG A 4 30.37 16.54 -65.03
CA ARG A 4 29.07 15.84 -65.05
C ARG A 4 29.03 14.70 -64.04
N GLY A 5 28.27 14.89 -62.96
CA GLY A 5 27.81 13.79 -62.12
C GLY A 5 26.57 13.13 -62.74
N THR A 6 26.41 11.82 -62.52
CA THR A 6 25.22 11.07 -62.91
C THR A 6 24.20 11.06 -61.77
N HIS A 7 23.34 12.07 -61.72
CA HIS A 7 22.12 12.00 -60.91
C HIS A 7 21.08 11.13 -61.63
N SER A 8 20.69 10.02 -61.01
CA SER A 8 19.43 9.34 -61.34
C SER A 8 18.27 10.16 -60.74
N PRO A 9 17.27 10.59 -61.53
CA PRO A 9 16.07 11.19 -60.99
C PRO A 9 15.14 10.12 -60.40
N PRO A 10 14.48 10.34 -59.24
CA PRO A 10 13.39 9.50 -58.81
C PRO A 10 12.16 9.70 -59.74
N PRO A 11 11.36 8.65 -60.00
CA PRO A 11 10.12 8.79 -60.75
C PRO A 11 9.11 9.68 -60.00
N ARG A 12 8.37 10.49 -60.76
CA ARG A 12 7.19 11.20 -60.26
C ARG A 12 5.94 10.39 -60.58
N GLU A 13 5.32 9.82 -59.57
CA GLU A 13 3.90 9.45 -59.57
C GLU A 13 3.25 10.16 -58.37
N THR A 14 2.44 11.21 -58.55
CA THR A 14 0.98 11.14 -58.83
C THR A 14 0.21 10.11 -57.99
N GLY A 15 0.46 10.10 -56.67
CA GLY A 15 -0.28 9.32 -55.68
C GLY A 15 -1.29 10.12 -54.85
N SER A 16 -2.48 10.34 -55.41
CA SER A 16 -3.79 10.53 -54.72
C SER A 16 -3.97 11.57 -53.58
N LEU A 17 -5.01 12.39 -53.74
CA LEU A 17 -5.54 13.39 -52.78
C LEU A 17 -6.13 12.82 -51.46
N ALA A 18 -5.87 11.56 -51.13
CA ALA A 18 -6.51 10.84 -50.02
C ALA A 18 -6.06 11.28 -48.59
N ARG A 19 -5.03 12.12 -48.45
CA ARG A 19 -4.47 12.50 -47.13
C ARG A 19 -5.14 13.68 -46.41
N VAL A 20 -6.10 14.37 -47.04
CA VAL A 20 -6.67 15.63 -46.49
C VAL A 20 -7.93 15.41 -45.61
N LEU A 21 -8.49 14.19 -45.57
CA LEU A 21 -9.74 13.89 -44.85
C LEU A 21 -9.60 12.98 -43.62
N ALA A 22 -8.40 12.47 -43.31
CA ALA A 22 -8.20 11.56 -42.18
C ALA A 22 -8.01 12.27 -40.81
N ILE A 23 -7.69 13.56 -40.81
CA ILE A 23 -7.32 14.32 -39.60
C ILE A 23 -8.54 14.77 -38.75
N PRO A 24 -9.68 15.22 -39.31
CA PRO A 24 -10.80 15.72 -38.50
C PRO A 24 -11.52 14.64 -37.66
N VAL A 25 -11.48 13.38 -38.10
CA VAL A 25 -12.26 12.29 -37.46
C VAL A 25 -11.59 11.77 -36.19
N ALA A 26 -10.25 11.72 -36.16
CA ALA A 26 -9.50 11.22 -35.01
C ALA A 26 -9.67 12.10 -33.75
N VAL A 27 -9.68 13.43 -33.91
CA VAL A 27 -9.84 14.39 -32.80
C VAL A 27 -11.24 14.28 -32.17
N LEU A 28 -12.27 14.02 -32.98
CA LEU A 28 -13.65 13.90 -32.51
C LEU A 28 -13.91 12.60 -31.74
N LEU A 29 -13.23 11.51 -32.09
CA LEU A 29 -13.29 10.23 -31.35
C LEU A 29 -12.53 10.30 -30.02
N ALA A 30 -11.38 10.99 -29.96
CA ALA A 30 -10.62 11.17 -28.73
C ALA A 30 -11.41 11.98 -27.68
N GLY A 31 -12.12 13.04 -28.08
CA GLY A 31 -12.92 13.85 -27.15
C GLY A 31 -14.11 13.12 -26.52
N LEU A 32 -14.73 12.18 -27.23
CA LEU A 32 -15.87 11.40 -26.73
C LEU A 32 -15.46 10.32 -25.70
N GLY A 33 -14.25 9.77 -25.81
CA GLY A 33 -13.72 8.78 -24.88
C GLY A 33 -13.58 9.32 -23.44
N CYS A 34 -13.00 10.51 -23.28
CA CYS A 34 -12.80 11.11 -21.95
C CYS A 34 -14.12 11.38 -21.21
N VAL A 35 -15.15 11.87 -21.91
CA VAL A 35 -16.44 12.19 -21.27
C VAL A 35 -17.18 10.92 -20.82
N ALA A 36 -17.11 9.85 -21.61
CA ALA A 36 -17.69 8.56 -21.23
C ALA A 36 -16.99 7.94 -20.01
N MET A 37 -15.66 8.03 -19.92
CA MET A 37 -14.89 7.48 -18.80
C MET A 37 -15.13 8.26 -17.49
N LEU A 38 -15.24 9.59 -17.56
CA LEU A 38 -15.59 10.43 -16.40
C LEU A 38 -17.02 10.16 -15.88
N LEU A 39 -17.98 9.93 -16.79
CA LEU A 39 -19.34 9.55 -16.41
C LEU A 39 -19.40 8.13 -15.82
N ALA A 40 -18.60 7.19 -16.33
CA ALA A 40 -18.48 5.86 -15.77
C ALA A 40 -17.96 5.90 -14.31
N LEU A 41 -16.88 6.64 -14.06
CA LEU A 41 -16.32 6.84 -12.72
C LEU A 41 -17.32 7.51 -11.75
N ALA A 42 -18.08 8.50 -12.20
CA ALA A 42 -19.12 9.15 -11.40
C ALA A 42 -20.35 8.24 -11.12
N SER A 43 -20.50 7.15 -11.87
CA SER A 43 -21.61 6.19 -11.72
C SER A 43 -21.26 4.95 -10.91
N VAL A 44 -19.99 4.76 -10.52
CA VAL A 44 -19.60 3.70 -9.58
C VAL A 44 -20.20 4.05 -8.21
N PRO A 45 -21.06 3.21 -7.61
CA PRO A 45 -21.46 3.40 -6.23
C PRO A 45 -20.23 3.18 -5.36
N LEU A 46 -19.64 4.28 -4.87
CA LEU A 46 -18.61 4.23 -3.84
C LEU A 46 -19.15 3.35 -2.69
N PRO A 47 -18.42 2.32 -2.24
CA PRO A 47 -18.83 1.58 -1.06
C PRO A 47 -18.84 2.57 0.09
N HIS A 48 -20.03 2.89 0.61
CA HIS A 48 -20.16 3.74 1.78
C HIS A 48 -19.37 3.07 2.91
N ALA A 49 -18.23 3.68 3.26
CA ALA A 49 -17.50 3.36 4.47
C ALA A 49 -18.45 3.59 5.65
N ARG A 50 -19.13 2.53 6.09
CA ARG A 50 -19.85 2.55 7.35
C ARG A 50 -18.79 2.61 8.45
N VAL A 51 -18.55 3.82 8.93
CA VAL A 51 -17.98 4.05 10.25
C VAL A 51 -18.97 3.45 11.24
N VAL A 52 -18.76 2.18 11.61
CA VAL A 52 -19.50 1.53 12.69
C VAL A 52 -18.86 2.00 13.99
N ALA A 53 -19.37 3.11 14.52
CA ALA A 53 -19.19 3.41 15.93
C ALA A 53 -19.98 2.37 16.74
N VAL A 54 -19.24 1.63 17.56
CA VAL A 54 -19.61 0.79 18.71
C VAL A 54 -21.11 0.67 19.05
N GLU A 55 -21.59 -0.56 19.14
CA GLU A 55 -22.41 -1.00 20.28
C GLU A 55 -22.23 -2.52 20.51
N GLU A 56 -21.66 -2.87 21.66
CA GLU A 56 -21.59 -4.26 22.15
C GLU A 56 -22.91 -4.56 22.86
N GLU A 57 -23.84 -5.27 22.19
CA GLU A 57 -25.05 -5.75 22.85
C GLU A 57 -25.43 -7.18 22.45
N ALA A 58 -25.32 -8.07 23.45
CA ALA A 58 -26.05 -9.32 23.72
C ALA A 58 -26.57 -10.20 22.55
N GLU A 59 -26.19 -11.48 22.58
CA GLU A 59 -26.90 -12.56 21.89
C GLU A 59 -28.42 -12.59 22.24
N PRO A 60 -29.33 -12.54 21.25
CA PRO A 60 -30.72 -12.91 21.47
C PRO A 60 -30.84 -14.44 21.51
N GLY A 61 -31.16 -14.96 22.70
CA GLY A 61 -31.26 -16.40 22.95
C GLY A 61 -32.33 -17.13 22.12
N ALA A 62 -32.21 -18.47 22.13
CA ALA A 62 -33.03 -19.38 21.34
C ALA A 62 -34.56 -19.19 21.50
N ALA A 63 -35.24 -18.92 20.39
CA ALA A 63 -36.69 -19.06 20.29
C ALA A 63 -37.05 -20.55 20.12
N ARG A 64 -37.82 -21.08 21.07
CA ARG A 64 -38.45 -22.41 20.98
C ARG A 64 -39.75 -22.33 20.20
N GLU A 65 -40.02 -23.34 19.36
CA GLU A 65 -41.37 -23.72 18.94
C GLU A 65 -41.62 -25.22 19.22
N PRO A 66 -42.89 -25.68 19.30
CA PRO A 66 -43.29 -26.70 20.27
C PRO A 66 -43.23 -28.17 19.79
N GLU A 67 -43.21 -29.08 20.77
CA GLU A 67 -43.19 -30.54 20.61
C GLU A 67 -44.55 -31.16 20.17
N PRO A 68 -44.60 -32.47 19.88
CA PRO A 68 -44.92 -33.42 20.97
C PRO A 68 -44.15 -34.76 20.94
N GLY A 69 -43.57 -35.18 22.08
CA GLY A 69 -42.74 -36.40 22.18
C GLY A 69 -42.77 -37.15 23.52
N THR A 70 -43.96 -37.45 24.05
CA THR A 70 -44.27 -38.48 25.09
C THR A 70 -43.17 -39.02 26.04
N GLY A 71 -43.30 -38.75 27.35
CA GLY A 71 -43.13 -39.81 28.38
C GLY A 71 -42.44 -39.45 29.72
N HIS A 72 -43.19 -39.63 30.84
CA HIS A 72 -42.73 -39.84 32.24
C HIS A 72 -41.68 -38.85 32.82
N GLY A 73 -41.94 -38.09 33.89
CA GLY A 73 -42.43 -38.49 35.22
C GLY A 73 -41.83 -37.50 36.28
N PRO A 74 -42.29 -37.48 37.55
CA PRO A 74 -42.56 -36.17 38.17
C PRO A 74 -41.72 -35.76 39.41
N ASP A 75 -41.99 -34.52 39.85
CA ASP A 75 -41.84 -33.94 41.21
C ASP A 75 -40.45 -33.62 41.80
N ARG A 76 -40.12 -32.30 41.92
CA ARG A 76 -40.26 -31.51 43.18
C ARG A 76 -39.72 -30.07 43.07
N GLU A 77 -40.32 -29.16 43.85
CA GLU A 77 -40.07 -27.72 43.98
C GLU A 77 -40.00 -27.35 45.51
N PRO A 78 -40.01 -26.06 45.92
CA PRO A 78 -38.93 -25.07 46.16
C PRO A 78 -38.50 -25.05 47.68
N PRO A 79 -38.34 -23.95 48.48
CA PRO A 79 -38.03 -22.52 48.23
C PRO A 79 -36.97 -21.83 49.16
N GLY A 80 -36.58 -20.60 48.78
CA GLY A 80 -36.21 -19.50 49.71
C GLY A 80 -34.69 -19.21 49.86
N THR A 81 -34.22 -17.98 50.08
CA THR A 81 -34.91 -16.70 50.43
C THR A 81 -34.00 -15.48 50.15
N GLU A 82 -34.48 -14.48 49.40
CA GLU A 82 -34.01 -13.09 49.46
C GLU A 82 -34.76 -12.32 50.59
N PRO A 83 -34.31 -11.17 51.14
CA PRO A 83 -33.50 -10.12 50.48
C PRO A 83 -32.40 -9.41 51.33
N GLY A 84 -31.54 -8.61 50.69
CA GLY A 84 -30.49 -7.79 51.33
C GLY A 84 -30.26 -6.44 50.65
N ARG A 85 -31.15 -5.47 50.90
CA ARG A 85 -31.17 -4.13 50.27
C ARG A 85 -30.06 -3.21 50.82
N GLY A 86 -29.29 -2.56 49.94
CA GLY A 86 -28.31 -1.53 50.32
C GLY A 86 -27.83 -0.67 49.15
N ASP A 87 -28.34 0.57 49.08
CA ASP A 87 -27.92 1.67 48.18
C ASP A 87 -27.56 2.89 49.05
N PRO A 88 -26.83 3.91 48.54
CA PRO A 88 -25.48 3.88 48.01
C PRO A 88 -24.60 4.94 48.72
N PRO A 89 -23.45 5.34 48.17
CA PRO A 89 -23.29 6.79 47.95
C PRO A 89 -22.71 7.15 46.57
N ALA A 90 -23.00 8.37 46.13
CA ALA A 90 -22.54 8.93 44.86
C ALA A 90 -21.23 9.73 45.01
N GLY A 91 -20.51 9.86 43.91
CA GLY A 91 -19.35 10.73 43.65
C GLY A 91 -18.87 10.44 42.22
N GLU A 92 -19.35 11.18 41.23
CA GLU A 92 -18.68 12.36 40.64
C GLU A 92 -17.45 11.99 39.77
N ASP A 93 -17.73 11.93 38.46
CA ASP A 93 -16.95 12.40 37.31
C ASP A 93 -15.40 12.29 37.34
N GLY A 94 -14.88 11.40 36.49
CA GLY A 94 -13.45 11.18 36.29
C GLY A 94 -13.10 10.71 34.87
N THR A 95 -13.22 11.63 33.91
CA THR A 95 -12.60 11.63 32.56
C THR A 95 -11.64 10.48 32.18
N GLY A 96 -12.01 9.75 31.13
CA GLY A 96 -11.09 9.35 30.06
C GLY A 96 -10.06 8.26 30.36
N GLU A 97 -10.44 7.00 30.09
CA GLU A 97 -9.47 5.98 29.67
C GLU A 97 -8.97 6.33 28.25
N GLY A 98 -8.03 7.27 28.19
CA GLY A 98 -7.18 7.43 27.02
C GLY A 98 -6.40 6.13 26.84
N GLY A 99 -6.59 5.46 25.70
CA GLY A 99 -5.85 4.26 25.37
C GLY A 99 -4.35 4.51 25.51
N THR A 100 -3.63 3.61 26.18
CA THR A 100 -2.19 3.69 26.37
C THR A 100 -1.47 3.33 25.06
N GLY A 101 -1.68 4.13 24.03
CA GLY A 101 -0.79 4.23 22.89
C GLY A 101 0.52 4.81 23.40
N THR A 102 1.48 3.94 23.71
CA THR A 102 2.86 4.35 23.96
C THR A 102 3.32 5.11 22.72
N ALA A 103 3.53 6.42 22.84
CA ALA A 103 4.00 7.24 21.72
C ALA A 103 5.29 6.63 21.19
N GLN A 104 5.22 6.06 19.97
CA GLN A 104 6.37 5.38 19.38
C GLN A 104 7.50 6.40 19.21
N GLN A 105 8.72 5.98 19.49
CA GLN A 105 9.87 6.86 19.35
C GLN A 105 10.21 7.02 17.87
N PRO A 106 10.65 8.21 17.43
CA PRO A 106 11.12 8.40 16.06
C PRO A 106 12.37 7.55 15.82
N VAL A 107 12.41 6.90 14.67
CA VAL A 107 13.55 6.12 14.19
C VAL A 107 14.09 6.81 12.93
N PRO A 108 15.27 7.45 12.99
CA PRO A 108 15.82 8.11 11.82
C PRO A 108 16.24 7.05 10.78
N PRO A 109 16.15 7.33 9.46
CA PRO A 109 16.40 6.32 8.43
C PRO A 109 17.75 5.60 8.59
N GLU A 110 18.82 6.30 8.97
CA GLU A 110 20.15 5.71 9.13
C GLU A 110 20.26 4.65 10.24
N SER A 111 19.30 4.58 11.18
CA SER A 111 19.23 3.50 12.17
C SER A 111 18.83 2.15 11.56
N TYR A 112 18.31 2.14 10.34
CA TYR A 112 18.06 0.90 9.59
C TYR A 112 19.30 0.39 8.85
N ASN A 113 20.45 1.08 8.86
CA ASN A 113 21.64 0.63 8.13
C ASN A 113 22.17 -0.71 8.68
N GLY A 114 22.15 -1.77 7.87
CA GLY A 114 22.48 -3.14 8.27
C GLY A 114 21.36 -3.88 9.01
N ALA A 115 20.16 -3.31 9.11
CA ALA A 115 18.97 -4.03 9.54
C ALA A 115 18.66 -5.18 8.58
N SER A 116 18.08 -6.26 9.10
CA SER A 116 17.64 -7.38 8.26
C SER A 116 16.34 -8.03 8.74
N ALA A 117 15.60 -8.60 7.80
CA ALA A 117 14.36 -9.33 8.06
C ALA A 117 14.20 -10.49 7.07
N GLU A 118 13.58 -11.58 7.53
CA GLU A 118 13.14 -12.69 6.68
C GLU A 118 11.69 -12.43 6.24
N PHE A 119 11.44 -12.40 4.93
CA PHE A 119 10.14 -12.16 4.31
C PHE A 119 9.79 -13.29 3.35
N ASP A 120 8.85 -14.14 3.76
CA ASP A 120 8.49 -15.42 3.12
C ASP A 120 9.69 -16.34 2.85
N THR A 121 10.38 -16.14 1.72
CA THR A 121 11.55 -16.93 1.30
C THR A 121 12.80 -16.07 1.05
N PHE A 122 12.72 -14.77 1.33
CA PHE A 122 13.75 -13.78 1.07
C PHE A 122 14.36 -13.26 2.36
N LEU A 123 15.69 -13.23 2.41
CA LEU A 123 16.40 -12.37 3.34
C LEU A 123 16.52 -10.98 2.74
N VAL A 124 16.00 -9.99 3.45
CA VAL A 124 16.08 -8.58 3.11
C VAL A 124 17.08 -7.93 4.06
N GLU A 125 18.11 -7.29 3.51
CA GLU A 125 19.12 -6.54 4.26
C GLU A 125 19.14 -5.09 3.78
N VAL A 126 19.08 -4.13 4.69
CA VAL A 126 19.14 -2.71 4.35
C VAL A 126 20.61 -2.29 4.18
N GLU A 127 21.06 -2.14 2.93
CA GLU A 127 22.41 -1.63 2.61
C GLU A 127 22.56 -0.20 3.13
N LYS A 128 21.55 0.65 2.85
CA LYS A 128 21.57 2.06 3.24
C LYS A 128 20.18 2.67 3.30
N ALA A 129 19.87 3.38 4.37
CA ALA A 129 18.67 4.20 4.50
C ALA A 129 19.01 5.68 4.82
N TYR A 130 18.28 6.60 4.19
CA TYR A 130 18.52 8.06 4.20
C TYR A 130 17.31 8.84 3.65
N THR A 131 17.29 10.18 3.78
CA THR A 131 16.36 11.02 3.00
C THR A 131 17.08 11.74 1.85
N ASP A 132 16.36 11.95 0.74
CA ASP A 132 16.81 12.78 -0.38
C ASP A 132 15.62 13.45 -1.08
N THR A 133 15.86 14.57 -1.76
CA THR A 133 14.88 15.24 -2.61
C THR A 133 14.92 14.75 -4.06
N THR A 134 15.94 13.99 -4.45
CA THR A 134 16.05 13.39 -5.79
C THR A 134 16.59 11.97 -5.70
N VAL A 135 15.96 11.04 -6.41
CA VAL A 135 16.41 9.63 -6.52
C VAL A 135 16.78 9.33 -7.96
N THR A 136 17.75 8.45 -8.20
CA THR A 136 18.25 8.14 -9.55
C THR A 136 18.85 6.73 -9.66
N ASP A 137 18.67 6.11 -10.83
CA ASP A 137 19.29 4.82 -11.20
C ASP A 137 20.80 4.95 -11.51
N GLY A 138 21.34 6.17 -11.56
CA GLY A 138 22.73 6.44 -11.95
C GLY A 138 23.04 6.22 -13.43
N MET A 139 22.06 5.82 -14.25
CA MET A 139 22.16 5.57 -15.69
C MET A 139 21.43 6.63 -16.53
N GLY A 140 20.55 7.42 -15.92
CA GLY A 140 19.89 8.59 -16.53
C GLY A 140 18.43 8.76 -16.17
N SER A 141 17.85 7.82 -15.42
CA SER A 141 16.50 7.92 -14.85
C SER A 141 16.58 8.58 -13.48
N SER A 142 15.60 9.42 -13.16
CA SER A 142 15.52 10.10 -11.86
C SER A 142 14.12 10.61 -11.60
N ASP A 143 13.73 10.64 -10.33
CA ASP A 143 12.54 11.37 -9.86
C ASP A 143 12.92 12.41 -8.81
N THR A 144 12.12 13.46 -8.68
CA THR A 144 12.37 14.60 -7.80
C THR A 144 11.12 14.93 -6.99
N ALA A 145 11.27 14.89 -5.67
CA ALA A 145 10.20 15.15 -4.73
C ALA A 145 9.58 16.56 -4.96
N PRO A 146 8.25 16.71 -4.87
CA PRO A 146 7.61 18.03 -4.91
C PRO A 146 8.14 18.97 -3.82
N SER A 147 8.05 20.28 -4.04
CA SER A 147 8.52 21.28 -3.06
C SER A 147 7.86 21.11 -1.69
N GLY A 148 8.68 20.90 -0.65
CA GLY A 148 8.23 20.62 0.71
C GLY A 148 8.11 19.14 1.06
N MET A 149 8.41 18.24 0.11
CA MET A 149 8.47 16.79 0.29
C MET A 149 9.92 16.28 0.14
N GLU A 150 10.20 15.10 0.69
CA GLU A 150 11.42 14.32 0.45
C GLU A 150 11.08 12.83 0.36
N PHE A 151 11.96 12.06 -0.28
CA PHE A 151 11.91 10.60 -0.28
C PHE A 151 12.67 10.08 0.94
N HIS A 152 12.03 9.23 1.74
CA HIS A 152 12.71 8.35 2.68
C HIS A 152 13.08 7.07 1.94
N VAL A 153 14.36 6.91 1.64
CA VAL A 153 14.89 5.84 0.78
C VAL A 153 15.52 4.76 1.66
N TYR A 154 15.12 3.51 1.44
CA TYR A 154 15.69 2.31 2.05
C TYR A 154 16.20 1.42 0.92
N ARG A 155 17.50 1.49 0.63
CA ARG A 155 18.14 0.63 -0.37
C ARG A 155 18.45 -0.74 0.23
N LEU A 156 17.97 -1.79 -0.44
CA LEU A 156 17.93 -3.16 0.04
C LEU A 156 18.80 -4.07 -0.81
N HIS A 157 19.41 -5.07 -0.17
CA HIS A 157 19.80 -6.31 -0.81
C HIS A 157 18.75 -7.38 -0.47
N VAL A 158 18.23 -8.05 -1.51
CA VAL A 158 17.18 -9.07 -1.37
C VAL A 158 17.72 -10.39 -1.90
N THR A 159 17.87 -11.38 -1.03
CA THR A 159 18.44 -12.69 -1.35
C THR A 159 17.36 -13.77 -1.27
N ASN A 160 17.09 -14.48 -2.37
CA ASN A 160 16.15 -15.61 -2.36
C ASN A 160 16.81 -16.83 -1.69
N GLN A 161 16.42 -17.14 -0.44
CA GLN A 161 16.86 -18.34 0.29
C GLN A 161 16.06 -19.61 -0.09
N GLY A 162 15.09 -19.49 -1.01
CA GLY A 162 14.17 -20.56 -1.39
C GLY A 162 14.77 -21.64 -2.28
N THR A 163 13.90 -22.57 -2.68
CA THR A 163 14.28 -23.71 -3.55
C THR A 163 13.86 -23.54 -5.02
N GLY A 164 13.16 -22.45 -5.34
CA GLY A 164 12.75 -22.09 -6.71
C GLY A 164 12.75 -20.58 -6.92
N PRO A 165 12.67 -20.11 -8.18
CA PRO A 165 12.58 -18.68 -8.48
C PRO A 165 11.31 -18.08 -7.87
N ALA A 166 11.40 -16.82 -7.45
CA ALA A 166 10.29 -16.08 -6.87
C ALA A 166 10.48 -14.56 -7.04
N VAL A 167 9.37 -13.84 -7.17
CA VAL A 167 9.33 -12.36 -7.16
C VAL A 167 9.24 -11.85 -5.71
N PHE A 168 10.03 -10.83 -5.36
CA PHE A 168 9.91 -10.11 -4.10
C PHE A 168 9.01 -8.87 -4.26
N ASP A 169 7.76 -9.00 -3.83
CA ASP A 169 6.76 -7.93 -4.00
C ASP A 169 6.84 -6.89 -2.87
N THR A 170 7.21 -5.66 -3.21
CA THR A 170 7.19 -4.50 -2.30
C THR A 170 5.80 -3.87 -2.17
N TYR A 171 4.80 -4.32 -2.95
CA TYR A 171 3.44 -3.78 -2.89
C TYR A 171 2.81 -3.95 -1.49
N GLY A 172 2.11 -2.91 -1.05
CA GLY A 172 1.54 -2.86 0.30
C GLY A 172 2.57 -2.66 1.42
N THR A 173 3.85 -2.39 1.10
CA THR A 173 4.83 -1.95 2.10
C THR A 173 4.45 -0.59 2.66
N THR A 174 4.56 -0.44 3.98
CA THR A 174 4.10 0.76 4.70
C THR A 174 5.16 1.31 5.66
N GLY A 175 5.18 2.63 5.81
CA GLY A 175 5.90 3.33 6.86
C GLY A 175 4.88 3.96 7.81
N LEU A 176 4.99 3.68 9.11
CA LEU A 176 4.15 4.26 10.16
C LEU A 176 4.93 5.38 10.86
N THR A 177 4.32 6.55 11.01
CA THR A 177 4.90 7.71 11.71
C THR A 177 4.60 7.72 13.20
N THR A 178 5.34 8.55 13.96
CA THR A 178 5.17 8.70 15.42
C THR A 178 3.79 9.23 15.84
N ASP A 179 3.07 9.92 14.95
CA ASP A 179 1.68 10.37 15.14
C ASP A 179 0.62 9.39 14.58
N GLY A 180 1.05 8.24 14.05
CA GLY A 180 0.19 7.15 13.59
C GLY A 180 -0.35 7.30 12.16
N LEU A 181 0.26 8.16 11.33
CA LEU A 181 -0.04 8.22 9.91
C LEU A 181 0.72 7.13 9.16
N GLU A 182 0.04 6.46 8.23
CA GLU A 182 0.61 5.41 7.39
C GLU A 182 0.89 5.95 5.99
N TYR A 183 2.12 5.76 5.52
CA TYR A 183 2.57 6.06 4.16
C TYR A 183 2.77 4.75 3.41
N ALA A 184 2.18 4.65 2.22
CA ALA A 184 2.45 3.55 1.29
C ALA A 184 3.76 3.78 0.54
N ASN A 185 4.44 2.70 0.17
CA ASN A 185 5.60 2.71 -0.71
C ASN A 185 5.28 3.42 -2.05
N ASP A 186 6.15 4.33 -2.46
CA ASP A 186 6.05 5.08 -3.72
C ASP A 186 6.58 4.22 -4.86
N ILE A 187 5.68 3.42 -5.43
CA ILE A 187 5.97 2.46 -6.50
C ILE A 187 6.48 3.14 -7.77
N ASP A 188 6.01 4.35 -8.11
CA ASP A 188 6.47 5.07 -9.30
C ASP A 188 7.91 5.55 -9.13
N ALA A 189 8.28 6.00 -7.92
CA ALA A 189 9.65 6.33 -7.56
C ALA A 189 10.55 5.07 -7.44
N GLU A 190 10.04 3.94 -6.92
CA GLU A 190 10.78 2.67 -6.86
C GLU A 190 11.13 2.15 -8.26
N ILE A 191 10.15 2.07 -9.16
CA ILE A 191 10.35 1.69 -10.57
C ILE A 191 11.42 2.57 -11.23
N THR A 192 11.49 3.85 -10.88
CA THR A 192 12.49 4.79 -11.43
C THR A 192 13.94 4.46 -11.04
N VAL A 193 14.17 3.74 -9.93
CA VAL A 193 15.51 3.39 -9.42
C VAL A 193 15.83 1.90 -9.36
N ALA A 194 14.84 1.02 -9.52
CA ALA A 194 14.97 -0.44 -9.47
C ALA A 194 14.37 -1.15 -10.71
N TRP A 195 14.33 -0.46 -11.86
CA TRP A 195 13.71 -0.96 -13.10
C TRP A 195 14.29 -2.28 -13.62
N ASP A 196 15.54 -2.59 -13.29
CA ASP A 196 16.28 -3.77 -13.73
C ASP A 196 15.93 -5.04 -12.95
N TYR A 197 15.11 -4.91 -11.91
CA TYR A 197 14.62 -5.97 -11.05
C TYR A 197 13.08 -6.03 -10.99
N PHE A 198 12.38 -4.91 -11.18
CA PHE A 198 10.96 -4.77 -10.82
C PHE A 198 10.04 -5.83 -11.47
N TRP A 199 9.48 -6.72 -10.64
CA TRP A 199 8.67 -7.90 -10.98
C TRP A 199 9.38 -9.09 -11.66
N ASP A 200 10.70 -9.11 -11.76
CA ASP A 200 11.44 -10.28 -12.25
C ASP A 200 11.63 -11.35 -11.15
N ASP A 201 11.71 -12.62 -11.57
CA ASP A 201 11.99 -13.77 -10.69
C ASP A 201 13.46 -13.77 -10.23
N ILE A 202 13.70 -13.67 -8.92
CA ILE A 202 15.01 -13.85 -8.30
C ILE A 202 15.28 -15.35 -8.18
N ASN A 203 16.41 -15.86 -8.66
CA ASN A 203 16.75 -17.28 -8.58
C ASN A 203 17.21 -17.70 -7.17
N PRO A 204 17.10 -18.99 -6.79
CA PRO A 204 17.65 -19.51 -5.53
C PRO A 204 19.12 -19.16 -5.32
N GLY A 205 19.43 -18.49 -4.22
CA GLY A 205 20.77 -18.02 -3.86
C GLY A 205 21.25 -16.76 -4.60
N GLU A 206 20.40 -16.15 -5.43
CA GLU A 206 20.67 -14.85 -6.06
C GLU A 206 20.30 -13.70 -5.13
N THR A 207 21.10 -12.63 -5.19
CA THR A 207 20.88 -11.38 -4.45
C THR A 207 20.73 -10.24 -5.45
N VAL A 208 19.61 -9.52 -5.37
CA VAL A 208 19.34 -8.31 -6.16
C VAL A 208 19.39 -7.06 -5.29
N THR A 209 19.48 -5.88 -5.91
CA THR A 209 19.31 -4.60 -5.20
C THR A 209 17.96 -3.99 -5.58
N THR A 210 17.16 -3.61 -4.59
CA THR A 210 15.93 -2.82 -4.81
C THR A 210 15.83 -1.72 -3.74
N HIS A 211 14.72 -0.98 -3.72
CA HIS A 211 14.48 0.11 -2.78
C HIS A 211 13.07 0.04 -2.21
N ILE A 212 12.87 0.51 -0.98
CA ILE A 212 11.57 1.01 -0.51
C ILE A 212 11.69 2.52 -0.44
N LEU A 213 10.68 3.25 -0.91
CA LEU A 213 10.64 4.71 -0.88
C LEU A 213 9.33 5.20 -0.29
N PHE A 214 9.37 6.13 0.66
CA PHE A 214 8.18 6.87 1.07
C PHE A 214 8.33 8.34 0.70
N LEU A 215 7.42 8.86 -0.12
CA LEU A 215 7.33 10.29 -0.39
C LEU A 215 6.53 10.97 0.74
N ALA A 216 7.23 11.74 1.59
CA ALA A 216 6.65 12.35 2.78
C ALA A 216 7.02 13.85 2.88
N PRO A 217 6.30 14.66 3.68
CA PRO A 217 6.72 16.02 3.98
C PRO A 217 8.13 16.05 4.61
N VAL A 218 8.91 17.09 4.32
CA VAL A 218 10.27 17.23 4.87
C VAL A 218 10.25 17.23 6.41
N GLY A 219 11.08 16.38 7.02
CA GLY A 219 11.16 16.19 8.46
C GLY A 219 10.08 15.25 9.03
N THR A 220 9.49 14.37 8.20
CA THR A 220 8.60 13.30 8.68
C THR A 220 9.40 12.30 9.51
N GLU A 221 8.92 11.99 10.72
CA GLU A 221 9.54 11.00 11.60
C GLU A 221 8.79 9.66 11.56
N PHE A 222 9.37 8.69 10.86
CA PHE A 222 8.89 7.31 10.90
C PHE A 222 9.24 6.65 12.24
N ALA A 223 8.35 5.80 12.72
CA ALA A 223 8.51 4.94 13.89
C ALA A 223 8.73 3.47 13.51
N GLU A 224 8.15 3.03 12.39
CA GLU A 224 8.22 1.64 11.92
C GLU A 224 8.16 1.58 10.39
N VAL A 225 8.83 0.59 9.78
CA VAL A 225 8.67 0.22 8.37
C VAL A 225 8.29 -1.26 8.28
N ARG A 226 7.26 -1.58 7.50
CA ARG A 226 6.70 -2.94 7.35
C ARG A 226 6.68 -3.39 5.89
N ILE A 227 7.48 -4.40 5.55
CA ILE A 227 7.49 -5.03 4.23
C ILE A 227 6.14 -5.72 3.99
N ALA A 228 5.49 -5.38 2.88
CA ALA A 228 4.11 -5.74 2.52
C ALA A 228 3.10 -5.60 3.68
N GLY A 229 3.31 -4.59 4.55
CA GLY A 229 2.45 -4.26 5.69
C GLY A 229 2.49 -5.26 6.85
N ARG A 230 3.31 -6.33 6.76
CA ARG A 230 3.27 -7.47 7.69
C ARG A 230 4.58 -7.79 8.41
N THR A 231 5.73 -7.63 7.75
CA THR A 231 7.03 -7.95 8.34
C THR A 231 7.74 -6.66 8.74
N PRO A 232 7.95 -6.37 10.04
CA PRO A 232 8.68 -5.19 10.46
C PRO A 232 10.16 -5.30 10.05
N LEU A 233 10.74 -4.19 9.62
CA LEU A 233 12.19 -3.97 9.66
C LEU A 233 12.54 -3.46 11.06
N GLU A 234 13.41 -4.18 11.76
CA GLU A 234 13.91 -3.77 13.08
C GLU A 234 15.21 -2.96 12.91
N PRO A 235 15.37 -1.79 13.54
CA PRO A 235 16.62 -1.01 13.51
C PRO A 235 17.81 -1.75 14.14
N ASN A 236 19.03 -1.39 13.72
CA ASN A 236 20.30 -2.07 14.06
C ASN A 236 21.12 -1.31 15.13
#